data_AF-A0A925BZP9-F1
#
_entry.id   AF-A0A925BZP9-F1
#
_cell.length_a   1.000
_cell.length_b   1.000
_cell.length_c   1.000
_cell.angle_alpha   90.00
_cell.angle_beta   90.00
_cell.angle_gamma   90.00
#
_symmetry.space_group_name_H-M   'P 1'
#
loop_
_entity.id
_entity.type
_entity.pdbx_description
1 polymer ?
#
loop_
_entity_poly.entity_id
_entity_poly.type
_entity_poly.pdbx_seq_one_letter_code
_entity_poly.pdbx_strand_id
1 'polypeptide(L)'
;MTRILITVFLFLFLFSGSSLAQDTLPKFTVTTRGTNKIFISWTNTFEAISQISIQRSLDSTKNFKTILTVPDPRVRQNGFVDSKSQTPFMFYRLFIVLEGGKYLFSKSSKPFWDTAHMVKAPVAAVNGNGNKRVLFSEAIPANETEKLKLSLRKENSQENNAASKTYILKRGENILGRIAEANFKNFYDSIVYKTKDTIVFKTVDTVLVKAFVPKVVYRPSEYVYTEKDGNITISLADAPKKQYSIKFFEENETELFEIKQVKNALLTLDKSNFLHAGWFWFELYEEGKLKEKHRFYIPKDF
;
A
#
# COMPACT_ATOMS: atom_id res chain seq x y z
N MET A 1 40.43 -34.10 -38.51
CA MET A 1 39.17 -33.88 -37.76
C MET A 1 39.34 -33.77 -36.25
N THR A 2 40.31 -34.45 -35.64
CA THR A 2 40.58 -34.42 -34.18
C THR A 2 40.90 -33.04 -33.60
N ARG A 3 41.64 -32.18 -34.32
CA ARG A 3 42.00 -30.82 -33.84
C ARG A 3 40.81 -29.84 -33.80
N ILE A 4 39.84 -30.00 -34.71
CA ILE A 4 38.61 -29.20 -34.73
C ILE A 4 37.68 -29.64 -33.59
N LEU A 5 37.62 -30.94 -33.31
CA LEU A 5 36.84 -31.46 -32.19
C LEU A 5 37.36 -30.94 -30.85
N ILE A 6 38.69 -30.89 -30.68
CA ILE A 6 39.33 -30.37 -29.45
C ILE A 6 39.05 -28.87 -29.27
N THR A 7 39.08 -28.08 -30.35
CA THR A 7 38.81 -26.63 -30.26
C THR A 7 37.34 -26.34 -29.96
N VAL A 8 36.42 -27.12 -30.53
CA VAL A 8 34.98 -27.01 -30.20
C VAL A 8 34.72 -27.40 -28.74
N PHE A 9 35.39 -28.45 -28.24
CA PHE A 9 35.25 -28.88 -26.85
C PHE A 9 35.83 -27.86 -25.85
N LEU A 10 36.95 -27.21 -26.20
CA LEU A 10 37.55 -26.14 -25.40
C LEU A 10 36.68 -24.88 -25.36
N PHE A 11 35.98 -24.57 -26.45
CA PHE A 11 35.07 -23.42 -26.54
C PHE A 11 33.79 -23.64 -25.73
N LEU A 12 33.30 -24.88 -25.62
CA LEU A 12 32.15 -25.24 -24.78
C LEU A 12 32.43 -25.13 -23.27
N PHE A 13 33.67 -25.36 -22.83
CA PHE A 13 34.04 -25.23 -21.42
C PHE A 13 34.12 -23.76 -20.97
N LEU A 14 34.50 -22.85 -21.87
CA LEU A 14 34.57 -21.40 -21.64
C LEU A 14 33.18 -20.73 -21.53
N PHE A 15 32.11 -21.44 -21.90
CA PHE A 15 30.73 -20.97 -21.83
C PHE A 15 29.92 -21.56 -20.67
N SER A 16 30.61 -22.02 -19.61
CA SER A 16 29.99 -22.43 -18.34
C SER A 16 29.52 -21.19 -17.57
N GLY A 17 28.40 -20.61 -17.99
CA GLY A 17 27.77 -19.47 -17.34
C GLY A 17 27.45 -19.78 -15.87
N SER A 18 27.68 -18.80 -15.00
CA SER A 18 27.36 -18.89 -13.57
C SER A 18 25.87 -19.21 -13.39
N SER A 19 25.56 -20.40 -12.89
CA SER A 19 24.19 -20.72 -12.49
C SER A 19 23.81 -19.81 -11.32
N LEU A 20 22.72 -19.05 -11.48
CA LEU A 20 22.11 -18.31 -10.38
C LEU A 20 21.48 -19.35 -9.44
N ALA A 21 22.28 -19.84 -8.49
CA ALA A 21 21.80 -20.72 -7.45
C ALA A 21 20.70 -20.02 -6.64
N GLN A 22 19.66 -20.77 -6.29
CA GLN A 22 18.62 -20.29 -5.38
C GLN A 22 19.26 -19.95 -4.04
N ASP A 23 18.97 -18.77 -3.49
CA ASP A 23 19.53 -18.35 -2.20
C ASP A 23 19.00 -19.25 -1.07
N THR A 24 19.93 -19.87 -0.34
CA THR A 24 19.65 -20.77 0.80
C THR A 24 20.13 -20.13 2.11
N LEU A 25 19.67 -20.66 3.24
CA LEU A 25 20.17 -20.22 4.56
C LEU A 25 21.71 -20.26 4.61
N PRO A 26 22.36 -19.28 5.25
CA PRO A 26 21.79 -18.24 6.10
C PRO A 26 21.24 -17.02 5.35
N LYS A 27 21.27 -17.00 4.01
CA LYS A 27 20.61 -15.95 3.25
C LYS A 27 19.10 -16.17 3.27
N PHE A 28 18.37 -15.07 3.20
CA PHE A 28 16.92 -15.06 3.20
C PHE A 28 16.43 -13.83 2.43
N THR A 29 15.20 -13.91 1.96
CA THR A 29 14.57 -12.89 1.13
C THR A 29 13.57 -12.10 1.95
N VAL A 30 13.60 -10.78 1.83
CA VAL A 30 12.64 -9.88 2.47
C VAL A 30 12.01 -9.01 1.40
N THR A 31 10.71 -9.15 1.22
CA THR A 31 9.98 -8.38 0.23
C THR A 31 8.77 -7.67 0.79
N THR A 32 8.37 -6.60 0.11
CA THR A 32 7.12 -5.90 0.38
C THR A 32 6.29 -5.74 -0.89
N ARG A 33 4.98 -5.68 -0.71
CA ARG A 33 3.98 -5.43 -1.76
C ARG A 33 3.22 -4.11 -1.56
N GLY A 34 3.70 -3.23 -0.66
CA GLY A 34 3.14 -1.89 -0.43
C GLY A 34 1.95 -1.82 0.54
N THR A 35 1.53 -2.92 1.15
CA THR A 35 0.38 -2.99 2.07
C THR A 35 0.76 -3.08 3.55
N ASN A 36 1.92 -2.51 3.95
CA ASN A 36 2.54 -2.67 5.28
C ASN A 36 2.80 -4.12 5.73
N LYS A 37 2.67 -5.08 4.81
CA LYS A 37 3.03 -6.48 5.03
C LYS A 37 4.43 -6.74 4.47
N ILE A 38 5.30 -7.25 5.33
CA ILE A 38 6.64 -7.66 4.95
C ILE A 38 6.67 -9.19 4.89
N PHE A 39 7.03 -9.72 3.73
CA PHE A 39 7.19 -11.14 3.48
C PHE A 39 8.65 -11.50 3.69
N ILE A 40 8.90 -12.47 4.56
CA ILE A 40 10.22 -12.99 4.87
C ILE A 40 10.21 -14.45 4.45
N SER A 41 11.08 -14.87 3.56
CA SER A 41 11.14 -16.26 3.09
C SER A 41 12.57 -16.78 3.04
N TRP A 42 12.73 -18.09 3.26
CA TRP A 42 14.02 -18.75 3.22
C TRP A 42 13.88 -20.20 2.79
N THR A 43 15.00 -20.76 2.32
CA THR A 43 15.14 -22.18 2.01
C THR A 43 16.17 -22.79 2.95
N ASN A 44 15.73 -23.74 3.78
CA ASN A 44 16.58 -24.47 4.71
C ASN A 44 17.29 -25.64 4.01
N THR A 45 18.62 -25.67 4.15
CA THR A 45 19.50 -26.75 3.69
C THR A 45 20.23 -27.47 4.82
N PHE A 46 20.06 -27.03 6.08
CA PHE A 46 20.66 -27.67 7.24
C PHE A 46 19.83 -28.88 7.68
N GLU A 47 20.47 -30.04 7.78
CA GLU A 47 19.82 -31.29 8.21
C GLU A 47 19.50 -31.29 9.71
N ALA A 48 20.40 -30.71 10.51
CA ALA A 48 20.33 -30.73 11.98
C ALA A 48 20.09 -29.32 12.54
N ILE A 49 18.88 -28.78 12.31
CA ILE A 49 18.46 -27.47 12.82
C ILE A 49 17.54 -27.62 14.03
N SER A 50 17.82 -26.86 15.08
CA SER A 50 17.05 -26.87 16.33
C SER A 50 16.05 -25.72 16.40
N GLN A 51 16.44 -24.52 15.94
CA GLN A 51 15.58 -23.34 16.04
C GLN A 51 15.89 -22.31 14.95
N ILE A 52 14.84 -21.67 14.44
CA ILE A 52 14.95 -20.43 13.65
C ILE A 52 14.09 -19.37 14.34
N SER A 53 14.70 -18.24 14.68
CA SER A 53 13.99 -17.07 15.22
C SER A 53 14.17 -15.88 14.29
N ILE A 54 13.07 -15.25 13.94
CA ILE A 54 13.02 -14.05 13.12
C ILE A 54 13.15 -12.84 14.04
N GLN A 55 14.10 -11.97 13.74
CA GLN A 55 14.33 -10.76 14.51
C GLN A 55 14.14 -9.51 13.65
N ARG A 56 13.63 -8.44 14.27
CA ARG A 56 13.34 -7.14 13.65
C ARG A 56 14.01 -6.01 14.42
N SER A 57 14.52 -5.01 13.72
CA SER A 57 15.07 -3.78 14.29
C SER A 57 14.76 -2.56 13.43
N LEU A 58 14.79 -1.38 14.04
CA LEU A 58 14.83 -0.09 13.35
C LEU A 58 16.23 0.23 12.79
N ASP A 59 17.26 -0.43 13.30
CA ASP A 59 18.66 -0.26 12.88
C ASP A 59 19.19 -1.51 12.16
N SER A 60 20.17 -1.32 11.28
CA SER A 60 20.80 -2.38 10.49
C SER A 60 21.67 -3.31 11.33
N THR A 61 22.16 -2.86 12.48
CA THR A 61 23.23 -3.54 13.23
C THR A 61 22.86 -3.90 14.66
N LYS A 62 22.13 -3.02 15.35
CA LYS A 62 21.80 -3.16 16.77
C LYS A 62 20.29 -3.30 16.99
N ASN A 63 19.90 -3.59 18.24
CA ASN A 63 18.51 -3.53 18.73
C ASN A 63 17.50 -4.49 18.06
N PHE A 64 17.97 -5.65 17.59
CA PHE A 64 17.10 -6.69 17.06
C PHE A 64 16.27 -7.37 18.15
N LYS A 65 14.95 -7.32 18.01
CA LYS A 65 13.97 -8.01 18.87
C LYS A 65 13.38 -9.21 18.13
N THR A 66 13.27 -10.34 18.81
CA THR A 66 12.64 -11.54 18.24
C THR A 66 11.12 -11.32 18.11
N ILE A 67 10.60 -11.49 16.89
CA ILE A 67 9.17 -11.32 16.59
C ILE A 67 8.44 -12.65 16.44
N LEU A 68 9.16 -13.71 16.03
CA LEU A 68 8.62 -15.06 15.88
C LEU A 68 9.76 -16.07 16.07
N THR A 69 9.46 -17.18 16.73
CA THR A 69 10.25 -18.42 16.64
C THR A 69 9.46 -19.42 15.81
N VAL A 70 10.10 -19.97 14.78
CA VAL A 70 9.47 -20.88 13.82
C VAL A 70 9.12 -22.18 14.55
N PRO A 71 7.84 -22.63 14.52
CA PRO A 71 7.41 -23.84 15.22
C PRO A 71 8.09 -25.11 14.72
N ASP A 72 8.28 -25.22 13.40
CA ASP A 72 9.02 -26.31 12.77
C ASP A 72 10.14 -25.76 11.86
N PRO A 73 11.40 -25.73 12.34
CA PRO A 73 12.53 -25.21 11.58
C PRO A 73 13.04 -26.20 10.51
N ARG A 74 12.62 -27.48 10.54
CA ARG A 74 13.09 -28.51 9.60
C ARG A 74 12.46 -28.42 8.22
N VAL A 75 11.40 -27.62 8.08
CA VAL A 75 10.72 -27.38 6.81
C VAL A 75 11.69 -26.76 5.79
N ARG A 76 11.82 -27.39 4.60
CA ARG A 76 12.77 -26.98 3.55
C ARG A 76 12.52 -25.58 3.01
N GLN A 77 11.27 -25.17 2.84
CA GLN A 77 10.91 -23.82 2.37
C GLN A 77 9.84 -23.25 3.29
N ASN A 78 10.11 -22.11 3.89
CA ASN A 78 9.20 -21.50 4.83
C ASN A 78 9.24 -19.97 4.71
N GLY A 79 8.23 -19.32 5.27
CA GLY A 79 8.16 -17.88 5.31
C GLY A 79 7.20 -17.35 6.35
N PHE A 80 7.36 -16.07 6.66
CA PHE A 80 6.58 -15.34 7.64
C PHE A 80 6.11 -14.01 7.04
N VAL A 81 4.91 -13.59 7.43
CA VAL A 81 4.35 -12.29 7.05
C VAL A 81 4.28 -11.42 8.29
N ASP A 82 5.18 -10.44 8.39
CA ASP A 82 5.10 -9.42 9.42
C ASP A 82 4.05 -8.39 9.02
N SER A 83 2.87 -8.48 9.65
CA SER A 83 1.79 -7.50 9.53
C SER A 83 1.80 -6.46 10.65
N LYS A 84 2.71 -6.61 11.63
CA LYS A 84 2.84 -5.72 12.80
C LYS A 84 4.02 -4.75 12.64
N SER A 85 4.53 -4.58 11.42
CA SER A 85 5.62 -3.65 11.16
C SER A 85 5.08 -2.22 11.15
N GLN A 86 5.57 -1.39 12.07
CA GLN A 86 5.17 0.02 12.18
C GLN A 86 5.67 0.86 10.99
N THR A 87 6.79 0.47 10.38
CA THR A 87 7.36 1.17 9.22
C THR A 87 7.77 0.17 8.12
N PRO A 88 7.78 0.57 6.84
CA PRO A 88 8.22 -0.29 5.75
C PRO A 88 9.75 -0.41 5.66
N PHE A 89 10.50 0.36 6.45
CA PHE A 89 11.96 0.46 6.40
C PHE A 89 12.67 -0.30 7.53
N MET A 90 11.99 -1.25 8.16
CA MET A 90 12.57 -2.09 9.20
C MET A 90 13.64 -3.03 8.64
N PHE A 91 14.59 -3.41 9.49
CA PHE A 91 15.60 -4.42 9.18
C PHE A 91 15.23 -5.74 9.80
N TYR A 92 15.48 -6.81 9.06
CA TYR A 92 15.25 -8.18 9.52
C TYR A 92 16.55 -8.97 9.51
N ARG A 93 16.63 -9.97 10.38
CA ARG A 93 17.65 -11.02 10.36
C ARG A 93 17.10 -12.30 10.96
N LEU A 94 17.70 -13.43 10.60
CA LEU A 94 17.41 -14.73 11.17
C LEU A 94 18.50 -15.08 12.20
N PHE A 95 18.06 -15.56 13.35
CA PHE A 95 18.88 -16.24 14.34
C PHE A 95 18.63 -17.74 14.20
N ILE A 96 19.67 -18.49 13.85
CA ILE A 96 19.58 -19.90 13.50
C ILE A 96 20.42 -20.69 14.50
N VAL A 97 19.82 -21.69 15.13
CA VAL A 97 20.46 -22.59 16.08
C VAL A 97 20.46 -24.00 15.49
N LEU A 98 21.64 -24.60 15.41
CA LEU A 98 21.86 -25.97 14.97
C LEU A 98 21.83 -26.92 16.16
N GLU A 99 21.61 -28.21 15.91
CA GLU A 99 21.75 -29.24 16.94
C GLU A 99 23.19 -29.23 17.49
N GLY A 100 23.33 -29.35 18.81
CA GLY A 100 24.62 -29.19 19.51
C GLY A 100 24.97 -27.76 19.95
N GLY A 101 24.02 -26.82 19.90
CA GLY A 101 24.14 -25.49 20.52
C GLY A 101 24.94 -24.46 19.70
N LYS A 102 25.41 -24.83 18.51
CA LYS A 102 26.02 -23.88 17.57
C LYS A 102 24.95 -22.95 17.01
N TYR A 103 25.26 -21.67 16.91
CA TYR A 103 24.34 -20.67 16.37
C TYR A 103 25.00 -19.76 15.34
N LEU A 104 24.19 -19.16 14.49
CA LEU A 104 24.63 -18.17 13.52
C LEU A 104 23.54 -17.11 13.29
N PHE A 105 23.96 -15.92 12.88
CA PHE A 105 23.07 -14.85 12.46
C PHE A 105 23.19 -14.64 10.96
N SER A 106 22.05 -14.46 10.29
CA SER A 106 22.07 -13.98 8.90
C SER A 106 22.57 -12.54 8.83
N LYS A 107 23.04 -12.12 7.65
CA LYS A 107 23.23 -10.70 7.35
C LYS A 107 21.88 -9.97 7.47
N SER A 108 21.86 -8.75 7.98
CA SER A 108 20.63 -7.97 8.04
C SER A 108 20.19 -7.54 6.64
N SER A 109 18.88 -7.58 6.39
CA SER A 109 18.30 -7.25 5.09
C SER A 109 17.10 -6.32 5.25
N LYS A 110 16.96 -5.38 4.32
CA LYS A 110 15.79 -4.50 4.21
C LYS A 110 14.79 -5.10 3.23
N PRO A 111 13.48 -4.87 3.44
CA PRO A 111 12.47 -5.19 2.45
C PRO A 111 12.75 -4.45 1.14
N PHE A 112 12.78 -5.20 0.04
CA PHE A 112 12.75 -4.62 -1.30
C PHE A 112 11.42 -4.91 -1.98
N TRP A 113 11.09 -4.15 -3.01
CA TRP A 113 9.85 -4.34 -3.76
C TRP A 113 9.92 -5.63 -4.57
N ASP A 114 9.04 -6.60 -4.27
CA ASP A 114 8.92 -7.81 -5.08
C ASP A 114 8.34 -7.44 -6.44
N THR A 115 9.21 -7.35 -7.43
CA THR A 115 8.84 -7.06 -8.82
C THR A 115 8.68 -8.37 -9.62
N ALA A 116 9.14 -9.51 -9.08
CA ALA A 116 9.22 -10.79 -9.79
C ALA A 116 7.89 -11.56 -9.82
N HIS A 117 7.02 -11.34 -8.83
CA HIS A 117 5.62 -11.76 -8.90
C HIS A 117 4.67 -10.57 -8.84
N MET A 118 4.89 -9.61 -9.72
CA MET A 118 3.75 -8.93 -10.32
C MET A 118 3.08 -9.88 -11.34
N VAL A 119 2.46 -10.97 -10.86
CA VAL A 119 1.10 -11.21 -11.36
C VAL A 119 0.44 -9.89 -11.04
N LYS A 120 0.10 -9.23 -12.12
CA LYS A 120 -0.15 -7.82 -12.24
C LYS A 120 -1.43 -7.54 -11.42
N ALA A 121 -1.41 -7.65 -10.09
CA ALA A 121 -2.36 -6.99 -9.22
C ALA A 121 -2.29 -5.53 -9.69
N PRO A 122 -3.43 -4.91 -10.03
CA PRO A 122 -3.41 -3.57 -10.56
C PRO A 122 -2.76 -2.69 -9.51
N VAL A 123 -1.51 -2.31 -9.77
CA VAL A 123 -0.92 -1.08 -9.30
C VAL A 123 -1.94 -0.03 -9.68
N ALA A 124 -2.74 0.36 -8.70
CA ALA A 124 -3.45 1.60 -8.74
C ALA A 124 -2.36 2.65 -8.78
N ALA A 125 -1.89 3.00 -9.99
CA ALA A 125 -0.90 4.02 -10.22
C ALA A 125 -1.30 5.29 -9.45
N VAL A 126 -0.48 5.63 -8.47
CA VAL A 126 -0.38 6.95 -7.84
C VAL A 126 1.10 7.19 -7.99
N ASN A 127 1.64 7.81 -9.05
CA ASN A 127 1.27 9.00 -9.81
C ASN A 127 1.72 8.81 -11.29
N GLY A 128 1.30 9.55 -12.31
CA GLY A 128 0.76 10.89 -12.34
C GLY A 128 -0.12 11.11 -13.57
N ASN A 129 -1.42 11.20 -13.32
CA ASN A 129 -2.28 12.26 -13.82
C ASN A 129 -3.55 12.16 -12.97
N GLY A 130 -4.03 13.28 -12.42
CA GLY A 130 -5.11 13.36 -11.43
C GLY A 130 -6.50 12.91 -11.90
N ASN A 131 -6.60 12.01 -12.87
CA ASN A 131 -7.86 11.56 -13.47
C ASN A 131 -8.01 10.04 -13.35
N LYS A 132 -8.08 9.50 -12.13
CA LYS A 132 -8.66 8.17 -11.92
C LYS A 132 -10.17 8.26 -12.08
N ARG A 133 -10.60 8.26 -13.34
CA ARG A 133 -12.01 8.33 -13.75
C ARG A 133 -12.52 7.03 -14.34
N VAL A 134 -11.75 5.94 -14.24
CA VAL A 134 -12.23 4.58 -14.55
C VAL A 134 -12.58 3.89 -13.23
N LEU A 135 -13.85 3.62 -13.01
CA LEU A 135 -14.34 2.83 -11.88
C LEU A 135 -14.92 1.51 -12.42
N PHE A 136 -14.77 0.42 -11.68
CA PHE A 136 -15.45 -0.85 -11.97
C PHE A 136 -16.57 -0.98 -10.94
N SER A 137 -17.81 -1.28 -11.35
CA SER A 137 -18.91 -1.45 -10.40
C SER A 137 -18.73 -2.72 -9.56
N GLU A 138 -19.09 -2.68 -8.26
CA GLU A 138 -19.04 -3.83 -7.34
C GLU A 138 -19.80 -5.09 -7.84
N ALA A 139 -20.72 -4.93 -8.79
CA ALA A 139 -21.54 -6.02 -9.32
C ALA A 139 -20.83 -6.97 -10.31
N ILE A 140 -19.55 -6.73 -10.63
CA ILE A 140 -18.79 -7.60 -11.54
C ILE A 140 -18.05 -8.66 -10.70
N PRO A 141 -18.29 -9.98 -10.91
CA PRO A 141 -17.57 -11.02 -10.21
C PRO A 141 -16.05 -10.87 -10.42
N ALA A 142 -15.26 -11.05 -9.37
CA ALA A 142 -13.81 -10.75 -9.37
C ALA A 142 -13.06 -11.35 -10.58
N ASN A 143 -13.46 -12.54 -11.02
CA ASN A 143 -12.91 -13.25 -12.19
C ASN A 143 -13.10 -12.47 -13.52
N GLU A 144 -14.22 -11.79 -13.72
CA GLU A 144 -14.45 -10.94 -14.91
C GLU A 144 -13.67 -9.62 -14.85
N THR A 145 -13.50 -9.05 -13.66
CA THR A 145 -12.65 -7.85 -13.50
C THR A 145 -11.18 -8.14 -13.81
N GLU A 146 -10.71 -9.37 -13.52
CA GLU A 146 -9.36 -9.80 -13.88
C GLU A 146 -9.23 -10.04 -15.38
N LYS A 147 -10.20 -10.69 -16.03
CA LYS A 147 -10.23 -10.86 -17.49
C LYS A 147 -10.24 -9.51 -18.23
N LEU A 148 -10.98 -8.53 -17.74
CA LEU A 148 -11.00 -7.15 -18.25
C LEU A 148 -9.67 -6.42 -18.06
N LYS A 149 -9.06 -6.54 -16.88
CA LYS A 149 -7.72 -5.99 -16.63
C LYS A 149 -6.67 -6.64 -17.52
N LEU A 150 -6.79 -7.94 -17.78
CA LEU A 150 -5.90 -8.70 -18.65
C LEU A 150 -6.07 -8.32 -20.12
N SER A 151 -7.30 -8.11 -20.61
CA SER A 151 -7.55 -7.67 -21.99
C SER A 151 -7.02 -6.26 -22.25
N LEU A 152 -7.24 -5.31 -21.33
CA LEU A 152 -6.70 -3.94 -21.40
C LEU A 152 -5.16 -3.89 -21.31
N ARG A 153 -4.52 -4.98 -20.90
CA ARG A 153 -3.05 -5.09 -20.77
C ARG A 153 -2.38 -5.85 -21.91
N LYS A 154 -3.15 -6.53 -22.77
CA LYS A 154 -2.66 -7.33 -23.90
C LYS A 154 -2.45 -6.53 -25.20
N GLU A 155 -2.74 -5.22 -25.23
CA GLU A 155 -2.55 -4.35 -26.41
C GLU A 155 -1.09 -4.24 -26.92
N ASN A 156 -0.09 -4.80 -26.22
CA ASN A 156 1.31 -4.77 -26.66
C ASN A 156 1.80 -6.03 -27.37
N SER A 157 0.92 -6.97 -27.74
CA SER A 157 1.32 -8.16 -28.51
C SER A 157 0.39 -8.32 -29.70
N GLN A 158 0.94 -8.08 -30.89
CA GLN A 158 0.28 -8.32 -32.16
C GLN A 158 -0.17 -9.78 -32.25
N GLU A 159 -1.47 -9.99 -32.38
CA GLU A 159 -2.01 -11.23 -32.93
C GLU A 159 -3.22 -10.84 -33.79
N ASN A 160 -3.05 -10.99 -35.10
CA ASN A 160 -4.06 -10.73 -36.11
C ASN A 160 -5.13 -11.85 -36.04
N ASN A 161 -6.40 -11.44 -36.13
CA ASN A 161 -7.65 -12.21 -36.00
C ASN A 161 -8.23 -12.33 -34.58
N ALA A 162 -8.84 -11.25 -34.09
CA ALA A 162 -9.84 -11.31 -33.03
C ALA A 162 -11.06 -10.47 -33.45
N ALA A 163 -12.26 -11.06 -33.36
CA ALA A 163 -13.53 -10.37 -33.58
C ALA A 163 -13.54 -9.00 -32.86
N SER A 164 -13.87 -7.94 -33.60
CA SER A 164 -13.89 -6.57 -33.09
C SER A 164 -14.87 -6.45 -31.92
N LYS A 165 -14.36 -6.45 -30.69
CA LYS A 165 -15.20 -6.27 -29.51
C LYS A 165 -15.81 -4.88 -29.55
N THR A 166 -17.07 -4.80 -29.16
CA THR A 166 -17.87 -3.59 -29.22
C THR A 166 -18.38 -3.27 -27.82
N TYR A 167 -18.10 -2.08 -27.34
CA TYR A 167 -18.61 -1.57 -26.07
C TYR A 167 -19.94 -0.84 -26.28
N ILE A 168 -20.92 -1.12 -25.43
CA ILE A 168 -22.19 -0.42 -25.32
C ILE A 168 -22.00 0.76 -24.36
N LEU A 169 -22.24 1.97 -24.84
CA LEU A 169 -22.17 3.19 -24.06
C LEU A 169 -23.53 3.50 -23.45
N LYS A 170 -23.59 3.72 -22.13
CA LYS A 170 -24.79 4.14 -21.39
C LYS A 170 -24.54 5.43 -20.61
N ARG A 171 -25.58 6.24 -20.41
CA ARG A 171 -25.61 7.35 -19.45
C ARG A 171 -26.92 7.24 -18.67
N GLY A 172 -26.83 6.90 -17.39
CA GLY A 172 -28.00 6.39 -16.65
C GLY A 172 -28.53 5.11 -17.29
N GLU A 173 -29.84 5.06 -17.52
CA GLU A 173 -30.51 3.93 -18.20
C GLU A 173 -30.54 4.05 -19.73
N ASN A 174 -30.16 5.22 -20.29
CA ASN A 174 -30.20 5.46 -21.73
C ASN A 174 -28.94 4.93 -22.43
N ILE A 175 -29.13 4.20 -23.55
CA ILE A 175 -28.06 3.73 -24.42
C ILE A 175 -27.68 4.86 -25.38
N LEU A 176 -26.42 5.30 -25.33
CA LEU A 176 -25.88 6.35 -26.19
C LEU A 176 -25.41 5.81 -27.55
N GLY A 177 -24.99 4.55 -27.59
CA GLY A 177 -24.51 3.93 -28.82
C GLY A 177 -23.55 2.76 -28.56
N ARG A 178 -22.91 2.30 -29.62
CA ARG A 178 -21.92 1.22 -29.60
C ARG A 178 -20.60 1.71 -30.20
N ILE A 179 -19.47 1.36 -29.60
CA ILE A 179 -18.14 1.75 -30.05
C ILE A 179 -17.22 0.54 -30.15
N ALA A 180 -16.48 0.44 -31.26
CA ALA A 180 -15.47 -0.60 -31.42
C ALA A 180 -14.30 -0.38 -30.45
N GLU A 181 -13.69 -1.46 -29.98
CA GLU A 181 -12.54 -1.45 -29.05
C GLU A 181 -11.40 -0.55 -29.56
N ALA A 182 -11.11 -0.59 -30.86
CA ALA A 182 -10.09 0.27 -31.49
C ALA A 182 -10.33 1.78 -31.29
N ASN A 183 -11.59 2.21 -31.20
CA ASN A 183 -11.96 3.61 -31.02
C ASN A 183 -12.19 3.99 -29.56
N PHE A 184 -12.14 3.02 -28.64
CA PHE A 184 -12.42 3.23 -27.22
C PHE A 184 -11.44 4.20 -26.57
N LYS A 185 -10.16 4.15 -26.95
CA LYS A 185 -9.12 5.07 -26.45
C LYS A 185 -9.43 6.53 -26.78
N ASN A 186 -9.81 6.82 -28.02
CA ASN A 186 -10.15 8.18 -28.46
C ASN A 186 -11.40 8.73 -27.74
N PHE A 187 -12.38 7.85 -27.49
CA PHE A 187 -13.55 8.17 -26.68
C PHE A 187 -13.18 8.43 -25.22
N TYR A 188 -12.36 7.57 -24.62
CA TYR A 188 -11.87 7.74 -23.26
C TYR A 188 -11.17 9.09 -23.06
N ASP A 189 -10.25 9.44 -23.95
CA ASP A 189 -9.53 10.71 -23.90
C ASP A 189 -10.50 11.89 -24.04
N SER A 190 -11.51 11.78 -24.92
CA SER A 190 -12.53 12.82 -25.08
C SER A 190 -13.35 13.03 -23.80
N ILE A 191 -13.73 11.96 -23.10
CA ILE A 191 -14.47 12.03 -21.84
C ILE A 191 -13.60 12.64 -20.72
N VAL A 192 -12.33 12.23 -20.64
CA VAL A 192 -11.42 12.72 -19.60
C VAL A 192 -11.10 14.20 -19.77
N TYR A 193 -10.77 14.63 -20.99
CA TYR A 193 -10.24 15.98 -21.24
C TYR A 193 -11.33 17.01 -21.58
N LYS A 194 -12.39 16.65 -22.31
CA LYS A 194 -13.41 17.62 -22.75
C LYS A 194 -14.58 17.74 -21.77
N THR A 195 -15.22 16.62 -21.43
CA THR A 195 -16.44 16.65 -20.59
C THR A 195 -16.14 16.54 -19.11
N LYS A 196 -14.92 16.09 -18.77
CA LYS A 196 -14.49 15.78 -17.42
C LYS A 196 -15.33 14.71 -16.72
N ASP A 197 -16.10 13.90 -17.46
CA ASP A 197 -16.96 12.87 -16.88
C ASP A 197 -16.17 11.64 -16.41
N THR A 198 -16.80 10.80 -15.60
CA THR A 198 -16.26 9.54 -15.07
C THR A 198 -16.81 8.34 -15.83
N ILE A 199 -15.95 7.43 -16.25
CA ILE A 199 -16.31 6.20 -16.97
C ILE A 199 -16.35 5.05 -15.96
N VAL A 200 -17.46 4.30 -15.97
CA VAL A 200 -17.67 3.16 -15.09
C VAL A 200 -17.97 1.93 -15.93
N PHE A 201 -17.19 0.87 -15.81
CA PHE A 201 -17.54 -0.40 -16.45
C PHE A 201 -18.61 -1.09 -15.59
N LYS A 202 -19.81 -1.29 -16.16
CA LYS A 202 -20.93 -2.03 -15.52
C LYS A 202 -20.82 -3.53 -15.79
N THR A 203 -20.30 -3.89 -16.96
CA THR A 203 -20.04 -5.27 -17.43
C THR A 203 -18.87 -5.24 -18.40
N VAL A 204 -18.38 -6.39 -18.87
CA VAL A 204 -17.29 -6.51 -19.86
C VAL A 204 -17.52 -5.64 -21.09
N ASP A 205 -18.76 -5.60 -21.58
CA ASP A 205 -19.10 -4.89 -22.81
C ASP A 205 -19.88 -3.60 -22.56
N THR A 206 -20.20 -3.23 -21.31
CA THR A 206 -21.06 -2.06 -21.02
C THR A 206 -20.32 -1.01 -20.20
N VAL A 207 -20.22 0.18 -20.79
CA VAL A 207 -19.53 1.34 -20.24
C VAL A 207 -20.54 2.43 -19.92
N LEU A 208 -20.59 2.84 -18.65
CA LEU A 208 -21.47 3.84 -18.11
C LEU A 208 -20.71 5.16 -17.91
N VAL A 209 -21.16 6.24 -18.54
CA VAL A 209 -20.63 7.58 -18.31
C VAL A 209 -21.43 8.25 -17.21
N LYS A 210 -20.78 8.59 -16.10
CA LYS A 210 -21.32 9.35 -14.96
C LYS A 210 -20.71 10.74 -14.92
N ALA A 211 -21.48 11.73 -14.47
CA ALA A 211 -20.94 13.03 -14.14
C ALA A 211 -19.84 12.88 -13.07
N PHE A 212 -18.78 13.69 -13.17
CA PHE A 212 -17.70 13.67 -12.19
C PHE A 212 -18.17 14.19 -10.84
N VAL A 213 -18.12 13.32 -9.84
CA VAL A 213 -18.31 13.67 -8.44
C VAL A 213 -16.91 13.88 -7.84
N PRO A 214 -16.52 15.10 -7.46
CA PRO A 214 -15.22 15.34 -6.86
C PRO A 214 -15.13 14.54 -5.55
N LYS A 215 -14.06 13.74 -5.41
CA LYS A 215 -13.75 13.13 -4.12
C LYS A 215 -13.35 14.25 -3.17
N VAL A 216 -14.11 14.45 -2.10
CA VAL A 216 -13.76 15.41 -1.05
C VAL A 216 -12.52 14.89 -0.34
N VAL A 217 -11.36 15.46 -0.67
CA VAL A 217 -10.09 15.15 0.00
C VAL A 217 -10.09 15.92 1.32
N TYR A 218 -9.97 15.21 2.43
CA TYR A 218 -9.82 15.84 3.75
C TYR A 218 -8.57 16.71 3.79
N ARG A 219 -8.73 17.95 4.24
CA ARG A 219 -7.64 18.87 4.57
C ARG A 219 -7.68 19.12 6.07
N PRO A 220 -6.59 18.91 6.82
CA PRO A 220 -6.54 19.26 8.24
C PRO A 220 -6.79 20.75 8.48
N SER A 221 -7.30 21.09 9.67
CA SER A 221 -7.40 22.48 10.11
C SER A 221 -6.00 23.05 10.35
N GLU A 222 -5.83 24.35 10.11
CA GLU A 222 -4.60 25.08 10.42
C GLU A 222 -4.43 25.30 11.93
N TYR A 223 -5.53 25.28 12.69
CA TYR A 223 -5.54 25.58 14.12
C TYR A 223 -5.54 24.32 14.99
N VAL A 224 -6.23 23.25 14.58
CA VAL A 224 -6.30 21.99 15.35
C VAL A 224 -6.02 20.82 14.41
N TYR A 225 -4.90 20.13 14.64
CA TYR A 225 -4.48 19.04 13.78
C TYR A 225 -3.79 17.92 14.56
N THR A 226 -3.76 16.74 13.96
CA THR A 226 -3.10 15.57 14.51
C THR A 226 -1.66 15.50 14.00
N GLU A 227 -0.70 15.42 14.93
CA GLU A 227 0.72 15.31 14.66
C GLU A 227 1.12 13.85 14.35
N LYS A 228 2.38 13.61 13.94
CA LYS A 228 2.88 12.28 13.53
C LYS A 228 2.80 11.21 14.63
N ASP A 229 2.83 11.60 15.90
CA ASP A 229 2.74 10.73 17.06
C ASP A 229 1.28 10.37 17.44
N GLY A 230 0.31 10.98 16.74
CA GLY A 230 -1.12 10.82 16.98
C GLY A 230 -1.70 11.80 18.00
N ASN A 231 -0.88 12.66 18.62
CA ASN A 231 -1.36 13.67 19.55
C ASN A 231 -2.00 14.85 18.80
N ILE A 232 -2.86 15.57 19.51
CA ILE A 232 -3.62 16.69 18.94
C ILE A 232 -2.90 17.98 19.30
N THR A 233 -2.46 18.72 18.30
CA THR A 233 -1.83 20.02 18.47
C THR A 233 -2.82 21.13 18.14
N ILE A 234 -2.98 22.06 19.08
CA ILE A 234 -3.74 23.30 18.93
C ILE A 234 -2.74 24.44 18.76
N SER A 235 -2.74 25.09 17.60
CA SER A 235 -1.89 26.21 17.25
C SER A 235 -2.70 27.49 17.10
N LEU A 236 -2.60 28.37 18.08
CA LEU A 236 -3.34 29.63 18.17
C LEU A 236 -2.38 30.74 18.57
N ALA A 237 -1.72 31.38 17.61
CA ALA A 237 -0.69 32.41 17.87
C ALA A 237 -1.19 33.55 18.81
N ASP A 238 -2.46 33.91 18.71
CA ASP A 238 -3.10 34.97 19.50
C ASP A 238 -3.66 34.50 20.86
N ALA A 239 -3.50 33.23 21.24
CA ALA A 239 -4.06 32.69 22.49
C ALA A 239 -3.65 33.44 23.77
N PRO A 240 -2.44 34.02 23.88
CA PRO A 240 -2.11 34.85 25.05
C PRO A 240 -2.88 36.19 25.11
N LYS A 241 -3.43 36.66 23.99
CA LYS A 241 -4.09 37.98 23.86
C LYS A 241 -5.61 37.88 23.84
N LYS A 242 -6.16 36.77 23.36
CA LYS A 242 -7.59 36.56 23.13
C LYS A 242 -8.10 35.34 23.87
N GLN A 243 -9.40 35.34 24.15
CA GLN A 243 -10.04 34.19 24.79
C GLN A 243 -10.48 33.17 23.74
N TYR A 244 -9.79 32.04 23.66
CA TYR A 244 -10.20 30.91 22.86
C TYR A 244 -10.78 29.80 23.72
N SER A 245 -11.90 29.23 23.30
CA SER A 245 -12.43 27.97 23.83
C SER A 245 -12.61 26.94 22.71
N ILE A 246 -12.43 25.66 23.05
CA ILE A 246 -12.55 24.56 22.07
C ILE A 246 -13.41 23.46 22.68
N LYS A 247 -14.41 23.02 21.93
CA LYS A 247 -15.24 21.86 22.27
C LYS A 247 -14.90 20.71 21.36
N PHE A 248 -14.77 19.51 21.93
CA PHE A 248 -14.52 18.28 21.20
C PHE A 248 -15.76 17.38 21.25
N PHE A 249 -16.02 16.70 20.14
CA PHE A 249 -17.16 15.81 19.98
C PHE A 249 -16.75 14.51 19.29
N GLU A 250 -17.48 13.45 19.58
CA GLU A 250 -17.45 12.18 18.87
C GLU A 250 -17.95 12.29 17.43
N GLU A 251 -17.73 11.25 16.62
CA GLU A 251 -18.23 11.18 15.23
C GLU A 251 -19.76 11.33 15.14
N ASN A 252 -20.48 10.91 16.18
CA ASN A 252 -21.94 11.02 16.29
C ASN A 252 -22.42 12.35 16.92
N GLU A 253 -21.54 13.35 17.02
CA GLU A 253 -21.79 14.68 17.61
C GLU A 253 -22.03 14.69 19.14
N THR A 254 -21.72 13.59 19.84
CA THR A 254 -21.75 13.57 21.32
C THR A 254 -20.59 14.40 21.86
N GLU A 255 -20.86 15.32 22.78
CA GLU A 255 -19.81 16.14 23.41
C GLU A 255 -18.89 15.27 24.29
N LEU A 256 -17.57 15.41 24.10
CA LEU A 256 -16.54 14.72 24.88
C LEU A 256 -16.07 15.56 26.05
N PHE A 257 -15.47 16.71 25.74
CA PHE A 257 -15.00 17.67 26.73
C PHE A 257 -14.75 19.04 26.08
N GLU A 258 -14.66 20.07 26.92
CA GLU A 258 -14.40 21.45 26.53
C GLU A 258 -13.15 21.99 27.22
N ILE A 259 -12.31 22.70 26.46
CA ILE A 259 -11.26 23.57 26.97
C ILE A 259 -11.80 25.00 26.99
N LYS A 260 -12.21 25.46 28.17
CA LYS A 260 -12.84 26.79 28.35
C LYS A 260 -11.93 27.97 28.04
N GLN A 261 -10.62 27.80 28.20
CA GLN A 261 -9.64 28.83 27.93
C GLN A 261 -8.29 28.23 27.52
N VAL A 262 -7.88 28.50 26.28
CA VAL A 262 -6.52 28.19 25.79
C VAL A 262 -5.61 29.38 26.09
N LYS A 263 -4.63 29.21 26.98
CA LYS A 263 -3.70 30.29 27.38
C LYS A 263 -2.40 30.31 26.55
N ASN A 264 -2.01 29.16 26.02
CA ASN A 264 -0.73 28.99 25.34
C ASN A 264 -0.93 29.04 23.83
N ALA A 265 0.03 29.64 23.11
CA ALA A 265 -0.01 29.73 21.66
C ALA A 265 0.10 28.36 20.96
N LEU A 266 0.75 27.40 21.63
CA LEU A 266 0.83 26.01 21.21
C LEU A 266 0.42 25.15 22.41
N LEU A 267 -0.60 24.33 22.23
CA LEU A 267 -1.07 23.38 23.23
C LEU A 267 -1.18 22.00 22.60
N THR A 268 -0.51 21.01 23.18
CA THR A 268 -0.60 19.62 22.74
C THR A 268 -1.43 18.83 23.74
N LEU A 269 -2.41 18.08 23.22
CA LEU A 269 -3.25 17.16 23.98
C LEU A 269 -2.84 15.73 23.63
N ASP A 270 -2.75 14.89 24.67
CA ASP A 270 -2.51 13.47 24.50
C ASP A 270 -3.73 12.80 23.86
N LYS A 271 -3.51 11.92 22.88
CA LYS A 271 -4.55 11.13 22.22
C LYS A 271 -5.37 10.26 23.18
N SER A 272 -4.80 9.87 24.33
CA SER A 272 -5.50 9.09 25.35
C SER A 272 -6.73 9.83 25.93
N ASN A 273 -6.78 11.16 25.82
CA ASN A 273 -7.94 11.95 26.23
C ASN A 273 -9.20 11.71 25.38
N PHE A 274 -9.05 11.11 24.19
CA PHE A 274 -10.13 10.92 23.21
C PHE A 274 -10.71 9.50 23.21
N LEU A 275 -10.35 8.67 24.22
CA LEU A 275 -10.89 7.33 24.51
C LEU A 275 -10.62 6.24 23.44
N HIS A 276 -10.74 6.56 22.16
CA HIS A 276 -10.49 5.67 21.04
C HIS A 276 -9.87 6.38 19.84
N ALA A 277 -9.42 5.59 18.88
CA ALA A 277 -9.01 6.09 17.58
C ALA A 277 -10.19 6.23 16.64
N GLY A 278 -10.14 7.19 15.73
CA GLY A 278 -11.28 7.49 14.87
C GLY A 278 -11.34 8.95 14.44
N TRP A 279 -12.48 9.32 13.86
CA TRP A 279 -12.80 10.70 13.52
C TRP A 279 -13.48 11.40 14.69
N PHE A 280 -13.04 12.62 14.96
CA PHE A 280 -13.61 13.48 15.99
C PHE A 280 -13.90 14.84 15.39
N TRP A 281 -14.92 15.50 15.92
CA TRP A 281 -15.26 16.88 15.56
C TRP A 281 -14.75 17.84 16.62
N PHE A 282 -14.48 19.07 16.21
CA PHE A 282 -14.26 20.16 17.14
C PHE A 282 -14.93 21.45 16.68
N GLU A 283 -15.21 22.30 17.64
CA GLU A 283 -15.66 23.67 17.44
C GLU A 283 -14.71 24.60 18.21
N LEU A 284 -14.02 25.46 17.46
CA LEU A 284 -13.13 26.49 17.97
C LEU A 284 -13.89 27.81 18.05
N TYR A 285 -13.88 28.44 19.22
CA TYR A 285 -14.50 29.72 19.48
C TYR A 285 -13.43 30.77 19.83
N GLU A 286 -13.59 31.97 19.28
CA GLU A 286 -12.78 33.15 19.58
C GLU A 286 -13.70 34.21 20.17
N GLU A 287 -13.45 34.61 21.42
CA GLU A 287 -14.26 35.61 22.15
C GLU A 287 -15.77 35.28 22.14
N GLY A 288 -16.10 34.00 22.24
CA GLY A 288 -17.47 33.48 22.23
C GLY A 288 -18.09 33.31 20.83
N LYS A 289 -17.39 33.64 19.75
CA LYS A 289 -17.87 33.45 18.36
C LYS A 289 -17.25 32.20 17.74
N LEU A 290 -18.06 31.39 17.04
CA LEU A 290 -17.58 30.22 16.31
C LEU A 290 -16.61 30.67 15.20
N LYS A 291 -15.35 30.29 15.34
CA LYS A 291 -14.28 30.59 14.39
C LYS A 291 -14.11 29.48 13.37
N GLU A 292 -14.14 28.23 13.83
CA GLU A 292 -14.01 27.06 12.97
C GLU A 292 -14.79 25.88 13.54
N LYS A 293 -15.46 25.12 12.65
CA LYS A 293 -15.98 23.79 12.94
C LYS A 293 -15.38 22.82 11.94
N HIS A 294 -14.61 21.85 12.42
CA HIS A 294 -13.90 20.92 11.55
C HIS A 294 -13.71 19.56 12.25
N ARG A 295 -13.14 18.59 11.54
CA ARG A 295 -12.86 17.26 12.09
C ARG A 295 -11.37 16.94 12.02
N PHE A 296 -10.93 16.03 12.87
CA PHE A 296 -9.57 15.47 12.84
C PHE A 296 -9.62 13.96 13.05
N TYR A 297 -8.52 13.28 12.71
CA TYR A 297 -8.43 11.83 12.75
C TYR A 297 -7.30 11.41 13.68
N ILE A 298 -7.64 10.65 14.72
CA ILE A 298 -6.65 10.01 15.59
C ILE A 298 -6.36 8.62 15.03
N PRO A 299 -5.10 8.33 14.66
CA PRO A 299 -4.74 7.00 14.19
C PRO A 299 -4.87 5.97 15.30
N LYS A 300 -5.23 4.74 14.94
CA LYS A 300 -5.25 3.63 15.89
C LYS A 300 -3.84 3.35 16.36
N ASP A 301 -3.64 3.38 17.67
CA ASP A 301 -2.40 2.92 18.28
C ASP A 301 -2.20 1.45 17.89
N PHE A 302 -1.07 1.22 17.21
CA PHE A 302 -0.65 -0.07 16.68
C PHE A 302 0.03 -0.93 17.74
#